data_AF-A0A8S8XHF1-F1
#
_entry.id   AF-A0A8S8XHF1-F1
#
_cell.length_a   1.000
_cell.length_b   1.000
_cell.length_c   1.000
_cell.angle_alpha   90.00
_cell.angle_beta   90.00
_cell.angle_gamma   90.00
#
_symmetry.space_group_name_H-M   'P 1'
#
loop_
_entity.id
_entity.type
_entity.pdbx_description
1 polymer ?
#
loop_
_entity_poly.entity_id
_entity_poly.type
_entity_poly.pdbx_seq_one_letter_code
_entity_poly.pdbx_strand_id
1 'polypeptide(L)'
;MLHFHQVHKDACDRHKLLIMQNTNSGVMIIFTFKHRGERRGLGGIFFDDVNDASREDCFEFVTDCAESFLSSYLPILERRKDMPYTAEHKEWQQIRRGRYVEFN
;
A
#
# COMPACT_ATOMS: atom_id res chain seq x y z
N MET A 1 -10.21 4.15 4.50
CA MET A 1 -9.39 2.97 4.19
C MET A 1 -9.95 2.20 3.03
N LEU A 2 -11.28 1.98 2.96
CA LEU A 2 -11.94 1.46 1.76
C LEU A 2 -11.52 2.22 0.47
N HIS A 3 -11.52 3.56 0.49
CA HIS A 3 -11.02 4.39 -0.63
C HIS A 3 -9.60 4.02 -1.07
N PHE A 4 -8.66 3.94 -0.12
CA PHE A 4 -7.25 3.63 -0.40
C PHE A 4 -7.11 2.27 -1.10
N HIS A 5 -7.77 1.24 -0.55
CA HIS A 5 -7.72 -0.11 -1.13
C HIS A 5 -8.47 -0.20 -2.46
N GLN A 6 -9.58 0.53 -2.62
CA GLN A 6 -10.35 0.53 -3.85
C GLN A 6 -9.57 1.16 -5.01
N VAL A 7 -8.94 2.31 -4.80
CA VAL A 7 -8.13 2.97 -5.85
C VAL A 7 -7.00 2.07 -6.35
N HIS A 8 -6.32 1.39 -5.44
CA HIS A 8 -5.28 0.44 -5.83
C HIS A 8 -5.84 -0.82 -6.49
N LYS A 9 -7.01 -1.32 -6.05
CA LYS A 9 -7.70 -2.42 -6.72
C LYS A 9 -8.09 -2.05 -8.14
N ASP A 10 -8.66 -0.86 -8.34
CA ASP A 10 -9.07 -0.38 -9.66
C ASP A 10 -7.88 -0.18 -10.61
N ALA A 11 -6.71 0.21 -10.08
CA ALA A 11 -5.46 0.24 -10.84
C ALA A 11 -5.06 -1.18 -11.27
N CYS A 12 -5.00 -2.09 -10.31
CA CYS A 12 -4.69 -3.50 -10.55
C CYS A 12 -5.63 -4.17 -11.57
N ASP A 13 -6.94 -3.97 -11.45
CA ASP A 13 -7.96 -4.62 -12.29
C ASP A 13 -7.86 -4.24 -13.78
N ARG A 14 -7.18 -3.13 -14.14
CA ARG A 14 -6.93 -2.73 -15.53
C ARG A 14 -5.91 -3.61 -16.25
N HIS A 15 -5.04 -4.30 -15.49
CA HIS A 15 -3.95 -5.09 -16.06
C HIS A 15 -4.20 -6.59 -15.91
N LYS A 16 -4.13 -7.31 -17.02
CA LYS A 16 -4.30 -8.78 -17.04
C LYS A 16 -3.15 -9.55 -16.38
N LEU A 17 -2.05 -8.86 -16.06
CA LEU A 17 -0.86 -9.40 -15.40
C LEU A 17 -1.19 -10.13 -14.10
N LEU A 18 -2.15 -9.60 -13.34
CA LEU A 18 -2.54 -10.14 -12.04
C LEU A 18 -3.36 -11.44 -12.13
N ILE A 19 -3.95 -11.74 -13.29
CA ILE A 19 -4.70 -12.98 -13.51
C ILE A 19 -3.75 -14.16 -13.72
N MET A 20 -2.56 -13.92 -14.28
CA MET A 20 -1.56 -14.97 -14.56
C MET A 20 -0.71 -15.34 -13.34
N GLN A 21 -0.64 -14.46 -12.33
CA GLN A 21 0.27 -14.55 -11.19
C GLN A 21 -0.30 -15.29 -9.96
N ASN A 22 -1.46 -15.93 -10.10
CA ASN A 22 -2.25 -16.57 -9.04
C ASN A 22 -1.63 -17.85 -8.42
N THR A 23 -0.32 -18.06 -8.52
CA THR A 23 0.36 -19.21 -7.89
C THR A 23 1.61 -18.90 -7.09
N ASN A 24 2.26 -17.73 -7.19
CA ASN A 24 3.40 -17.40 -6.30
C ASN A 24 3.94 -15.96 -6.36
N SER A 25 3.36 -15.05 -7.14
CA SER A 25 3.90 -13.69 -7.27
C SER A 25 3.41 -12.83 -6.10
N GLY A 26 4.34 -12.11 -5.48
CA GLY A 26 4.17 -11.38 -4.22
C GLY A 26 3.22 -10.18 -4.26
N VAL A 27 2.08 -10.25 -4.94
CA VAL A 27 1.01 -9.25 -4.86
C VAL A 27 0.18 -9.49 -3.61
N MET A 28 0.84 -9.40 -2.46
CA MET A 28 0.20 -9.59 -1.16
C MET A 28 -0.10 -8.23 -0.55
N ILE A 29 -1.39 -7.88 -0.53
CA ILE A 29 -1.91 -6.78 0.27
C ILE A 29 -1.85 -7.24 1.72
N ILE A 30 -0.72 -7.11 2.40
CA ILE A 30 -0.57 -7.02 3.87
C ILE A 30 0.92 -7.20 4.24
N PHE A 31 1.51 -6.19 4.90
CA PHE A 31 2.80 -6.31 5.57
C PHE A 31 2.60 -6.83 7.01
N THR A 32 2.80 -8.12 7.26
CA THR A 32 2.78 -8.75 8.60
C THR A 32 4.18 -8.90 9.19
N PHE A 33 4.29 -8.73 10.50
CA PHE A 33 5.50 -8.88 11.29
C PHE A 33 5.49 -10.23 12.00
N LYS A 34 6.45 -11.10 11.68
CA LYS A 34 6.45 -12.49 12.19
C LYS A 34 6.77 -12.61 13.69
N HIS A 35 7.51 -11.66 14.29
CA HIS A 35 7.99 -11.80 15.68
C HIS A 35 7.17 -11.07 16.75
N ARG A 36 6.23 -10.20 16.37
CA ARG A 36 5.21 -9.61 17.26
C ARG A 36 3.78 -9.95 16.85
N GLY A 37 3.58 -10.60 15.70
CA GLY A 37 2.24 -10.85 15.16
C GLY A 37 1.48 -9.59 14.72
N GLU A 38 2.14 -8.42 14.66
CA GLU A 38 1.52 -7.15 14.28
C GLU A 38 1.69 -6.86 12.78
N ARG A 39 0.79 -6.06 12.19
CA ARG A 39 1.00 -5.54 10.82
C ARG A 39 1.67 -4.17 10.88
N ARG A 40 2.57 -3.86 9.93
CA ARG A 40 3.20 -2.52 9.81
C ARG A 40 2.14 -1.43 9.65
N GLY A 41 1.09 -1.75 8.91
CA GLY A 41 -0.03 -0.88 8.64
C GLY A 41 -1.18 -1.67 8.04
N LEU A 42 -2.07 -0.97 7.35
CA LEU A 42 -3.30 -1.54 6.80
C LEU A 42 -3.11 -2.22 5.43
N GLY A 43 -1.86 -2.31 4.96
CA GLY A 43 -1.52 -2.89 3.66
C GLY A 43 -1.65 -1.88 2.51
N GLY A 44 -1.63 -2.41 1.30
CA GLY A 44 -1.58 -1.68 0.02
C GLY A 44 -1.10 -2.64 -1.06
N ILE A 45 -0.57 -2.13 -2.16
CA ILE A 45 0.07 -2.96 -3.18
C ILE A 45 1.57 -3.11 -2.87
N PHE A 46 2.07 -4.32 -3.06
CA PHE A 46 3.50 -4.66 -3.11
C PHE A 46 3.66 -5.68 -4.21
N PHE A 47 4.73 -5.62 -4.97
CA PHE A 47 5.05 -6.60 -5.99
C PHE A 47 6.56 -6.59 -6.20
N ASP A 48 7.08 -7.74 -6.58
CA ASP A 48 8.48 -7.96 -6.94
C ASP A 48 8.50 -8.92 -8.13
N ASP A 49 9.57 -8.90 -8.91
CA ASP A 49 9.78 -9.81 -10.06
C ASP A 49 8.60 -9.89 -11.06
N VAL A 50 7.95 -8.77 -11.38
CA VAL A 50 6.87 -8.73 -12.39
C VAL A 50 7.45 -8.83 -13.80
N ASN A 51 7.62 -10.05 -14.31
CA ASN A 51 8.31 -10.34 -15.58
C ASN A 51 7.60 -11.37 -16.49
N ASP A 52 6.37 -11.79 -16.14
CA ASP A 52 5.61 -12.81 -16.87
C ASP A 52 4.92 -12.30 -18.15
N ALA A 53 5.07 -11.01 -18.48
CA ALA A 53 4.46 -10.38 -19.66
C ALA A 53 5.46 -9.52 -20.44
N SER A 54 4.96 -8.85 -21.48
CA SER A 54 5.80 -7.94 -22.25
C SER A 54 6.33 -6.82 -21.35
N ARG A 55 7.52 -6.31 -21.70
CA ARG A 55 8.14 -5.20 -20.97
C ARG A 55 7.21 -3.99 -20.94
N GLU A 56 6.51 -3.75 -22.03
CA GLU A 56 5.55 -2.67 -22.20
C GLU A 56 4.37 -2.83 -21.24
N ASP A 57 3.79 -4.04 -21.13
CA ASP A 57 2.69 -4.30 -20.19
C ASP A 57 3.14 -4.14 -18.74
N CYS A 58 4.33 -4.65 -18.38
CA CYS A 58 4.89 -4.51 -17.04
C CYS A 58 5.14 -3.03 -16.70
N PHE A 59 5.66 -2.24 -17.65
CA PHE A 59 5.90 -0.82 -17.46
C PHE A 59 4.60 -0.03 -17.30
N GLU A 60 3.58 -0.35 -18.09
CA GLU A 60 2.25 0.25 -17.95
C GLU A 60 1.65 -0.04 -16.58
N PHE A 61 1.74 -1.29 -16.11
CA PHE A 61 1.28 -1.67 -14.77
C PHE A 61 1.97 -0.92 -13.64
N VAL A 62 3.31 -0.79 -13.69
CA VAL A 62 4.06 -0.06 -12.66
C VAL A 62 3.71 1.44 -12.67
N THR A 63 3.56 2.01 -13.87
CA THR A 63 3.13 3.41 -14.06
C THR A 63 1.77 3.64 -13.43
N ASP A 64 0.77 2.83 -13.75
CA ASP A 64 -0.59 2.94 -13.22
C ASP A 64 -0.63 2.79 -11.69
N CYS A 65 0.16 1.85 -11.15
CA CYS A 65 0.31 1.67 -9.72
C CYS A 65 0.89 2.92 -9.05
N ALA A 66 1.93 3.54 -9.63
CA ALA A 66 2.54 4.75 -9.11
C ALA A 66 1.61 5.96 -9.18
N GLU A 67 0.92 6.16 -10.31
CA GLU A 67 -0.04 7.25 -10.49
C GLU A 67 -1.24 7.13 -9.53
N SER A 68 -1.65 5.90 -9.21
CA SER A 68 -2.76 5.66 -8.29
C SER A 68 -2.48 6.11 -6.85
N PHE A 69 -1.21 6.28 -6.45
CA PHE A 69 -0.83 6.61 -5.08
C PHE A 69 -1.36 7.98 -4.63
N LEU A 70 -1.22 9.02 -5.46
CA LEU A 70 -1.69 10.35 -5.09
C LEU A 70 -3.22 10.37 -4.94
N SER A 71 -3.93 9.73 -5.88
CA SER A 71 -5.39 9.58 -5.84
C SER A 71 -5.88 8.76 -4.64
N SER A 72 -5.09 7.79 -4.16
CA SER A 72 -5.42 6.98 -2.99
C SER A 72 -5.15 7.70 -1.66
N TYR A 73 -4.13 8.55 -1.60
CA TYR A 73 -3.66 9.19 -0.37
C TYR A 73 -4.15 10.63 -0.15
N LEU A 74 -4.15 11.49 -1.19
CA LEU A 74 -4.49 12.90 -1.05
C LEU A 74 -5.87 13.15 -0.41
N PRO A 75 -6.95 12.45 -0.81
CA PRO A 75 -8.27 12.66 -0.18
C PRO A 75 -8.30 12.30 1.31
N ILE A 76 -7.41 11.41 1.76
CA ILE A 76 -7.27 11.04 3.18
C ILE A 76 -6.53 12.15 3.93
N LEU A 77 -5.45 12.66 3.34
CA LEU A 77 -4.67 13.75 3.90
C LEU A 77 -5.52 15.03 4.04
N GLU A 78 -6.18 15.45 2.97
CA GLU A 78 -7.03 16.65 2.94
C GLU A 78 -8.12 16.61 4.01
N ARG A 79 -8.74 15.45 4.23
CA ARG A 79 -9.78 15.26 5.25
C ARG A 79 -9.25 15.32 6.69
N ARG A 80 -7.98 14.97 6.90
CA ARG A 80 -7.44 14.70 8.24
C ARG A 80 -6.37 15.67 8.71
N LYS A 81 -5.76 16.45 7.80
CA LYS A 81 -4.63 17.34 8.12
C LYS A 81 -4.93 18.39 9.20
N ASP A 82 -6.16 18.88 9.25
CA ASP A 82 -6.60 19.94 10.18
C ASP A 82 -7.36 19.39 11.39
N MET A 83 -7.42 18.06 11.56
CA MET A 83 -8.10 17.46 12.71
C MET A 83 -7.37 17.83 14.00
N PRO A 84 -8.09 18.29 15.04
CA PRO A 84 -7.49 18.59 16.33
C PRO A 84 -6.90 17.32 16.95
N TYR A 85 -5.77 17.46 17.64
CA TYR A 85 -5.12 16.38 18.36
C TYR A 85 -4.61 16.86 19.72
N THR A 86 -4.49 15.93 20.66
CA THR A 86 -3.98 16.19 22.02
C THR A 86 -2.51 15.80 22.12
N ALA A 87 -1.85 16.17 23.22
CA ALA A 87 -0.50 15.71 23.52
C ALA A 87 -0.41 14.17 23.58
N GLU A 88 -1.42 13.51 24.16
CA GLU A 88 -1.50 12.04 24.23
C GLU A 88 -1.58 11.39 22.84
N HIS A 89 -2.36 11.96 21.91
CA HIS A 89 -2.37 11.49 20.51
C HIS A 89 -0.98 11.59 19.87
N LYS A 90 -0.22 12.65 20.19
CA LYS A 90 1.13 12.86 19.66
C LYS A 90 2.12 11.86 20.25
N GLU A 91 2.07 11.62 21.55
CA GLU A 91 2.88 10.61 22.23
C GLU A 91 2.62 9.22 21.64
N TRP A 92 1.34 8.84 21.50
CA TRP A 92 0.96 7.58 20.87
C TRP A 92 1.48 7.46 19.43
N GLN A 93 1.44 8.54 18.64
CA GLN A 93 2.03 8.58 17.31
C GLN A 93 3.54 8.28 17.33
N GLN A 94 4.30 8.81 18.30
CA GLN A 94 5.74 8.56 18.39
C GLN A 94 6.05 7.11 18.76
N ILE A 95 5.28 6.51 19.66
CA ILE A 95 5.39 5.07 19.99
C ILE A 95 5.19 4.22 18.73
N ARG A 96 4.18 4.54 17.90
CA ARG A 96 3.94 3.85 16.63
C ARG A 96 5.04 4.11 15.60
N ARG A 97 5.68 5.29 15.61
CA ARG A 97 6.87 5.56 14.77
C ARG A 97 8.09 4.74 15.20
N GLY A 98 8.25 4.44 16.49
CA GLY A 98 9.24 3.47 16.97
C GLY A 98 9.06 2.09 16.31
N ARG A 99 7.81 1.60 16.21
CA ARG A 99 7.49 0.36 15.46
C ARG A 99 7.79 0.44 13.97
N TYR A 100 7.72 1.63 13.38
CA TYR A 100 8.08 1.84 11.98
C TYR A 100 9.59 1.75 11.76
N VAL A 101 10.39 2.24 12.72
CA VAL A 101 11.85 2.07 12.71
C VAL A 101 12.24 0.61 12.85
N GLU A 102 11.56 -0.17 13.70
CA GLU A 102 11.80 -1.62 13.84
C GLU A 102 11.55 -2.43 12.54
N PHE A 103 10.83 -1.89 11.57
CA PHE A 103 10.51 -2.58 10.32
C PHE A 103 11.53 -2.32 9.19
N ASN A 104 12.12 -1.12 9.15
CA ASN A 104 13.02 -0.70 8.08
C ASN A 104 14.44 -1.21 8.31
#